data_AF-A0A2E9VIE5-F1
#
_entry.id   AF-A0A2E9VIE5-F1
#
_cell.length_a   1.000
_cell.length_b   1.000
_cell.length_c   1.000
_cell.angle_alpha   90.00
_cell.angle_beta   90.00
_cell.angle_gamma   90.00
#
_symmetry.space_group_name_H-M   'P 1'
#
loop_
_entity.id
_entity.type
_entity.pdbx_description
1 polymer ?
#
loop_
_entity_poly.entity_id
_entity_poly.type
_entity_poly.pdbx_seq_one_letter_code
_entity_poly.pdbx_strand_id
1 'polypeptide(L)'
;MKPAEKQQVLELLLQLARKSIDEQEFTTLFGNKPPTRISEVTLALRDSKPFLQTLRNRLETVGRVAGALELAGASRLAEWLGDDCDPCLVDRTVEGYELLYQMLLELDKLLLWTGWPLLGTLHDPTAVLKE
;
A
#
# COMPACT_ATOMS: atom_id res chain seq x y z
N MET A 1 -17.37 11.10 7.44
CA MET A 1 -16.08 11.77 7.67
C MET A 1 -16.25 13.27 7.56
N LYS A 2 -15.90 13.99 8.63
CA LYS A 2 -15.90 15.45 8.68
C LYS A 2 -14.82 16.01 7.73
N PRO A 3 -14.93 17.27 7.26
CA PRO A 3 -13.94 17.87 6.37
C PRO A 3 -12.50 17.84 6.92
N ALA A 4 -12.33 18.07 8.23
CA ALA A 4 -11.02 18.02 8.89
C ALA A 4 -10.39 16.62 8.87
N GLU A 5 -11.18 15.57 9.06
CA GLU A 5 -10.72 14.17 9.01
C GLU A 5 -10.29 13.79 7.58
N LYS A 6 -10.97 14.31 6.54
CA LYS A 6 -10.58 14.09 5.13
C LYS A 6 -9.22 14.70 4.81
N GLN A 7 -8.96 15.89 5.33
CA GLN A 7 -7.69 16.57 5.14
C GLN A 7 -6.54 15.80 5.82
N GLN A 8 -6.75 15.32 7.04
CA GLN A 8 -5.77 14.50 7.76
C GLN A 8 -5.42 13.20 7.02
N VAL A 9 -6.43 12.50 6.49
CA VAL A 9 -6.19 11.29 5.69
C VAL A 9 -5.40 11.59 4.42
N LEU A 10 -5.71 12.70 3.75
CA LEU A 10 -4.99 13.11 2.54
C LEU A 10 -3.51 13.42 2.84
N GLU A 11 -3.24 14.13 3.94
CA GLU A 11 -1.89 14.43 4.39
C GLU A 11 -1.11 13.15 4.74
N LEU A 12 -1.74 12.22 5.44
CA LEU A 12 -1.14 10.91 5.74
C LEU A 12 -0.80 10.15 4.44
N LEU A 13 -1.71 10.11 3.48
CA LEU A 13 -1.48 9.44 2.19
C LEU A 13 -0.32 10.08 1.42
N LEU A 14 -0.19 11.40 1.43
CA LEU A 14 0.94 12.09 0.81
C LEU A 14 2.26 11.77 1.51
N GLN A 15 2.28 11.71 2.84
CA GLN A 15 3.46 11.29 3.59
C GLN A 15 3.87 9.85 3.27
N LEU A 16 2.89 8.94 3.18
CA LEU A 16 3.14 7.54 2.83
C LEU A 16 3.61 7.40 1.38
N ALA A 17 3.02 8.16 0.45
CA ALA A 17 3.46 8.21 -0.95
C ALA A 17 4.93 8.64 -1.05
N ARG A 18 5.31 9.73 -0.37
CA ARG A 18 6.70 10.22 -0.30
C ARG A 18 7.70 9.20 0.25
N LYS A 19 7.26 8.32 1.16
CA LYS A 19 8.10 7.22 1.68
C LYS A 19 8.18 6.02 0.72
N SER A 20 7.26 5.92 -0.24
CA SER A 20 7.12 4.78 -1.14
C SER A 20 7.79 4.97 -2.50
N ILE A 21 8.08 6.21 -2.87
CA ILE A 21 8.81 6.62 -4.08
C ILE A 21 9.94 7.58 -3.70
N ASP A 22 10.88 7.83 -4.61
CA ASP A 22 11.94 8.82 -4.36
C ASP A 22 11.41 10.27 -4.39
N GLU A 23 12.21 11.19 -3.85
CA GLU A 23 11.84 12.60 -3.72
C GLU A 23 11.61 13.29 -5.08
N GLN A 24 12.33 12.86 -6.12
CA GLN A 24 12.21 13.44 -7.46
C GLN A 24 10.89 13.04 -8.10
N GLU A 25 10.52 11.75 -8.02
CA GLU A 25 9.24 11.24 -8.47
C GLU A 25 8.09 11.87 -7.67
N PHE A 26 8.21 11.95 -6.35
CA PHE A 26 7.21 12.61 -5.50
C PHE A 26 6.98 14.08 -5.90
N THR A 27 8.07 14.83 -6.11
CA THR A 27 7.99 16.23 -6.56
C THR A 27 7.37 16.33 -7.96
N THR A 28 7.67 15.38 -8.85
CA THR A 28 7.09 15.32 -10.20
C THR A 28 5.57 15.10 -10.15
N LEU A 29 5.10 14.20 -9.28
CA LEU A 29 3.69 13.87 -9.15
C LEU A 29 2.88 14.94 -8.38
N PHE A 30 3.46 15.54 -7.34
CA PHE A 30 2.70 16.35 -6.37
C PHE A 30 3.26 17.76 -6.10
N GLY A 31 4.43 18.13 -6.63
CA GLY A 31 5.13 19.37 -6.29
C GLY A 31 4.53 20.65 -6.89
N ASN A 32 3.85 20.55 -8.03
CA ASN A 32 3.27 21.72 -8.71
C ASN A 32 1.89 22.11 -8.17
N LYS A 33 1.05 21.11 -7.87
CA LYS A 33 -0.28 21.32 -7.33
C LYS A 33 -0.58 20.22 -6.32
N PRO A 34 -0.73 20.55 -5.03
CA PRO A 34 -1.07 19.56 -4.03
C PRO A 34 -2.46 18.99 -4.35
N PRO A 35 -2.64 17.67 -4.25
CA PRO A 35 -3.93 17.06 -4.46
C PRO A 35 -4.92 17.56 -3.40
N THR A 36 -6.19 17.64 -3.79
CA THR A 36 -7.30 18.07 -2.94
C THR A 36 -8.26 16.92 -2.61
N ARG A 37 -8.06 15.77 -3.27
CA ARG A 37 -8.88 14.58 -3.15
C ARG A 37 -8.00 13.34 -3.09
N ILE A 38 -8.43 12.35 -2.29
CA ILE A 38 -7.74 11.05 -2.18
C ILE A 38 -7.57 10.38 -3.55
N SER A 39 -8.59 10.47 -4.40
CA SER A 39 -8.54 9.89 -5.75
C SER A 39 -7.43 10.46 -6.63
N GLU A 40 -7.05 11.72 -6.42
CA GLU A 40 -5.95 12.34 -7.18
C GLU A 40 -4.61 11.72 -6.81
N VAL A 41 -4.43 11.32 -5.54
CA VAL A 41 -3.24 10.58 -5.08
C VAL A 41 -3.20 9.19 -5.73
N THR A 42 -4.31 8.44 -5.66
CA THR A 42 -4.37 7.09 -6.23
C THR A 42 -4.13 7.09 -7.74
N LEU A 43 -4.72 8.03 -8.47
CA LEU A 43 -4.52 8.18 -9.91
C LEU A 43 -3.05 8.50 -10.25
N ALA A 44 -2.44 9.44 -9.52
CA ALA A 44 -1.04 9.79 -9.74
C ALA A 44 -0.09 8.61 -9.50
N LEU A 45 -0.33 7.82 -8.44
CA LEU A 45 0.46 6.62 -8.15
C LEU A 45 0.25 5.51 -9.18
N ARG A 46 -0.97 5.34 -9.67
CA ARG A 46 -1.30 4.37 -10.74
C ARG A 46 -0.54 4.65 -12.03
N ASP A 47 -0.19 5.89 -12.29
CA ASP A 47 0.52 6.29 -13.51
C ASP A 47 2.05 6.39 -13.29
N SER A 48 2.53 6.17 -12.05
CA SER A 48 3.95 6.23 -11.68
C SER A 48 4.64 4.88 -11.83
N LYS A 49 5.49 4.73 -12.86
CA LYS A 49 6.26 3.50 -13.09
C LYS A 49 7.13 3.08 -11.89
N PRO A 50 7.88 4.00 -11.22
CA PRO A 50 8.66 3.64 -10.04
C PRO A 50 7.80 3.09 -8.90
N PHE A 51 6.62 3.67 -8.68
CA PHE A 51 5.67 3.17 -7.69
C PHE A 51 5.15 1.78 -8.06
N LEU A 52 4.69 1.59 -9.30
CA LEU A 52 4.15 0.32 -9.78
C LEU A 52 5.18 -0.82 -9.66
N GLN A 53 6.43 -0.56 -10.04
CA GLN A 53 7.51 -1.53 -9.89
C GLN A 53 7.74 -1.88 -8.41
N THR A 54 7.75 -0.88 -7.53
CA THR A 54 7.91 -1.08 -6.09
C THR A 54 6.76 -1.91 -5.51
N LEU A 55 5.51 -1.60 -5.90
CA LEU A 55 4.32 -2.34 -5.50
C LEU A 55 4.42 -3.80 -5.95
N ARG A 56 4.71 -4.04 -7.23
CA ARG A 56 4.88 -5.39 -7.79
C ARG A 56 5.93 -6.18 -7.04
N ASN A 57 7.14 -5.64 -6.85
CA ASN A 57 8.22 -6.32 -6.13
C ASN A 57 7.82 -6.70 -4.70
N ARG A 58 7.09 -5.83 -3.99
CA ARG A 58 6.61 -6.10 -2.63
C ARG A 58 5.56 -7.21 -2.62
N LEU A 59 4.59 -7.15 -3.54
CA LEU A 59 3.55 -8.16 -3.68
C LEU A 59 4.12 -9.52 -4.10
N GLU A 60 5.13 -9.56 -4.98
CA GLU A 60 5.85 -10.78 -5.33
C GLU A 60 6.58 -11.39 -4.13
N THR A 61 7.16 -10.54 -3.30
CA THR A 61 7.82 -10.99 -2.06
C THR A 61 6.81 -11.60 -1.10
N VAL A 62 5.69 -10.90 -0.84
CA VAL A 62 4.59 -11.42 -0.01
C VAL A 62 4.03 -12.70 -0.59
N GLY A 63 3.75 -12.73 -1.89
CA GLY A 63 3.20 -13.90 -2.59
C GLY A 63 4.11 -15.12 -2.53
N ARG A 64 5.43 -14.94 -2.64
CA ARG A 64 6.40 -16.03 -2.50
C ARG A 64 6.37 -16.63 -1.09
N VAL A 65 6.38 -15.80 -0.06
CA VAL A 65 6.35 -16.27 1.33
C VAL A 65 5.00 -16.91 1.66
N ALA A 66 3.90 -16.24 1.29
CA ALA A 66 2.54 -16.74 1.48
C ALA A 66 2.32 -18.08 0.76
N GLY A 67 2.83 -18.23 -0.47
CA GLY A 67 2.76 -19.48 -1.23
C GLY A 67 3.58 -20.60 -0.60
N ALA A 68 4.79 -20.30 -0.10
CA ALA A 68 5.62 -21.29 0.59
C ALA A 68 5.02 -21.78 1.91
N LEU A 69 4.18 -20.95 2.56
CA LEU A 69 3.46 -21.28 3.79
C LEU A 69 2.02 -21.74 3.54
N GLU A 70 1.61 -21.89 2.27
CA GLU A 70 0.27 -22.31 1.87
C GLU A 70 -0.87 -21.44 2.47
N LEU A 71 -0.65 -20.13 2.58
CA LEU A 71 -1.65 -19.21 3.16
C LEU A 71 -2.88 -19.04 2.28
N ALA A 72 -4.02 -18.84 2.95
CA ALA A 72 -5.25 -18.47 2.27
C ALA A 72 -5.05 -17.15 1.50
N GLY A 73 -5.36 -17.15 0.20
CA GLY A 73 -5.22 -15.99 -0.67
C GLY A 73 -3.91 -15.91 -1.46
N ALA A 74 -2.92 -16.77 -1.20
CA ALA A 74 -1.67 -16.80 -1.94
C ALA A 74 -1.88 -17.04 -3.46
N SER A 75 -2.80 -17.93 -3.83
CA SER A 75 -3.16 -18.20 -5.22
C SER A 75 -3.75 -16.96 -5.91
N ARG A 76 -4.64 -16.24 -5.23
CA ARG A 76 -5.28 -15.03 -5.75
C ARG A 76 -4.27 -13.89 -5.91
N LEU A 77 -3.30 -13.78 -5.00
CA LEU A 77 -2.19 -12.82 -5.15
C LEU A 77 -1.30 -13.19 -6.35
N ALA A 78 -1.05 -14.48 -6.57
CA ALA A 78 -0.31 -14.94 -7.75
C ALA A 78 -1.06 -14.62 -9.07
N GLU A 79 -2.38 -14.76 -9.09
CA GLU A 79 -3.21 -14.34 -10.24
C GLU A 79 -3.06 -12.84 -10.54
N TRP A 80 -3.10 -11.97 -9.51
CA TRP A 80 -2.93 -10.53 -9.71
C TRP A 80 -1.58 -10.16 -10.31
N LEU A 81 -0.54 -10.90 -9.93
CA LEU A 81 0.84 -10.69 -10.39
C LEU A 81 1.11 -11.29 -11.78
N GLY A 82 0.39 -12.35 -12.15
CA GLY A 82 0.51 -13.00 -13.46
C GLY A 82 -0.09 -12.18 -14.61
N ASP A 83 -1.01 -11.27 -14.29
CA ASP A 83 -1.61 -10.38 -15.28
C ASP A 83 -0.64 -9.24 -15.67
N ASP A 84 -0.42 -9.09 -16.99
CA ASP A 84 0.42 -8.02 -17.57
C ASP A 84 -0.34 -6.68 -17.65
N CYS A 85 -0.80 -6.19 -16.50
CA CYS A 85 -1.40 -4.86 -16.36
C CYS A 85 -0.95 -4.22 -15.04
N ASP A 86 0.15 -3.46 -15.10
CA ASP A 86 0.68 -2.76 -13.93
C ASP A 86 -0.32 -1.74 -13.33
N PRO A 87 -1.03 -0.90 -14.12
CA PRO A 87 -2.05 -0.01 -13.56
C PRO A 87 -3.16 -0.76 -12.81
N CYS A 88 -3.58 -1.92 -13.34
CA CYS A 88 -4.60 -2.75 -12.71
C CYS A 88 -4.15 -3.32 -11.36
N LEU A 89 -2.83 -3.45 -11.14
CA LEU A 89 -2.29 -3.94 -9.87
C LEU A 89 -2.65 -3.01 -8.71
N VAL A 90 -2.72 -1.69 -8.95
CA VAL A 90 -3.17 -0.72 -7.95
C VAL A 90 -4.63 -0.94 -7.61
N ASP A 91 -5.49 -1.06 -8.62
CA ASP A 91 -6.93 -1.27 -8.42
C ASP A 91 -7.19 -2.58 -7.65
N ARG A 92 -6.54 -3.67 -8.05
CA ARG A 92 -6.62 -4.97 -7.33
C ARG A 92 -6.10 -4.88 -5.89
N THR A 93 -5.04 -4.11 -5.65
CA THR A 93 -4.49 -3.91 -4.29
C THR A 93 -5.47 -3.13 -3.41
N VAL A 94 -6.16 -2.13 -3.97
CA VAL A 94 -7.16 -1.33 -3.26
C VAL A 94 -8.42 -2.16 -2.99
N GLU A 95 -8.97 -2.81 -4.02
CA GLU A 95 -10.18 -3.63 -3.90
C GLU A 95 -9.96 -4.88 -3.04
N GLY A 96 -8.78 -5.49 -3.15
CA GLY A 96 -8.39 -6.68 -2.42
C GLY A 96 -7.57 -6.38 -1.16
N TYR A 97 -7.64 -5.15 -0.63
CA TYR A 97 -6.90 -4.76 0.57
C TYR A 97 -7.18 -5.70 1.75
N GLU A 98 -8.43 -6.15 1.92
CA GLU A 98 -8.80 -7.10 2.98
C GLU A 98 -8.04 -8.44 2.86
N LEU A 99 -7.90 -8.97 1.64
CA LEU A 99 -7.13 -10.19 1.37
C LEU A 99 -5.66 -10.00 1.76
N LEU A 100 -5.04 -8.91 1.30
CA LEU A 100 -3.65 -8.58 1.60
C LEU A 100 -3.43 -8.44 3.10
N TYR A 101 -4.35 -7.76 3.77
CA TYR A 101 -4.30 -7.53 5.19
C TYR A 101 -4.46 -8.82 6.01
N GLN A 102 -5.39 -9.70 5.65
CA GLN A 102 -5.55 -11.01 6.28
C GLN A 102 -4.28 -11.87 6.11
N MET A 103 -3.70 -11.91 4.90
CA MET A 103 -2.44 -12.62 4.67
C MET A 103 -1.30 -12.06 5.53
N LEU A 104 -1.18 -10.72 5.63
CA LEU A 104 -0.17 -10.09 6.46
C LEU A 104 -0.36 -10.40 7.96
N LEU A 105 -1.59 -10.45 8.44
CA LEU A 105 -1.88 -10.88 9.82
C LEU A 105 -1.54 -12.36 10.06
N GLU A 106 -1.81 -13.24 9.11
CA GLU A 106 -1.42 -14.65 9.21
C GLU A 106 0.10 -14.82 9.18
N LEU A 107 0.79 -14.09 8.29
CA LEU A 107 2.26 -14.06 8.25
C LEU A 107 2.83 -13.60 9.60
N ASP A 108 2.30 -12.53 10.17
CA ASP A 108 2.74 -12.01 11.47
C ASP A 108 2.57 -13.06 12.58
N LYS A 109 1.42 -13.74 12.62
CA LYS A 109 1.14 -14.82 13.59
C LYS A 109 2.07 -16.01 13.43
N LEU A 110 2.31 -16.47 12.21
CA LEU A 110 3.11 -17.66 11.93
C LEU A 110 4.61 -17.41 12.09
N LEU A 111 5.07 -16.21 11.73
CA LEU A 111 6.47 -15.84 11.83
C LEU A 111 6.83 -15.31 13.23
N LEU A 112 5.84 -15.08 14.11
CA LEU A 112 6.00 -14.48 15.45
C LEU A 112 6.96 -13.28 15.42
N TRP A 113 6.91 -12.51 14.34
CA TRP A 113 7.94 -11.53 14.05
C TRP A 113 7.56 -10.23 14.75
N THR A 114 8.23 -9.91 15.86
CA THR A 114 8.09 -8.65 16.61
C THR A 114 8.50 -7.39 15.83
N GLY A 115 8.59 -7.45 14.50
CA GLY A 115 9.38 -6.56 13.66
C GLY A 115 8.65 -5.81 12.55
N TRP A 116 7.31 -5.87 12.43
CA TRP A 116 6.58 -5.08 11.43
C TRP A 116 5.73 -3.96 12.05
N PRO A 117 6.35 -2.86 12.54
CA PRO A 117 5.62 -1.74 13.17
C PRO A 117 4.65 -0.99 12.21
N LEU A 118 4.63 -1.34 10.92
CA LEU A 118 3.77 -0.74 9.89
C LEU A 118 2.31 -1.24 9.92
N LEU A 119 2.04 -2.49 10.37
CA LEU A 119 0.65 -2.95 10.54
C LEU A 119 0.02 -2.37 11.80
N GLY A 120 0.81 -2.25 12.88
CA GLY A 120 0.37 -1.61 14.13
C GLY A 120 0.00 -0.14 13.96
N THR A 121 0.72 0.60 13.12
CA THR A 121 0.45 2.03 12.85
C THR A 121 -0.81 2.27 12.00
N LEU A 122 -1.22 1.32 11.16
CA LEU A 122 -2.48 1.40 10.40
C LEU A 122 -3.70 0.93 11.20
N HIS A 123 -3.48 0.11 12.24
CA HIS A 123 -4.53 -0.37 13.15
C HIS A 123 -5.06 0.69 14.10
N ASP A 124 -4.21 1.67 14.46
CA ASP A 124 -4.58 2.81 15.32
C ASP A 124 -3.87 4.10 14.85
N PRO A 125 -4.46 4.84 13.89
CA PRO A 125 -3.89 6.10 13.42
C PRO A 125 -3.80 7.17 14.53
N THR A 126 -4.52 7.02 15.64
CA THR A 126 -4.43 7.92 16.79
C THR A 126 -3.21 7.65 17.68
N ALA A 127 -2.59 6.48 17.59
CA ALA A 127 -1.34 6.19 18.30
C ALA A 127 -0.14 6.95 17.65
N VAL A 128 -0.16 7.11 16.33
CA VAL A 128 0.90 7.79 15.56
C VAL A 128 0.93 9.31 15.80
N LEU A 129 -0.20 9.90 16.19
CA LEU A 129 -0.32 11.34 16.44
C LEU A 129 0.06 11.75 17.88
N LYS A 130 0.55 10.82 18.71
CA LYS A 130 0.93 11.05 20.11
C LYS A 130 2.44 10.98 20.37
N GLU A 131 3.25 10.67 19.36
CA GLU A 131 4.71 10.77 19.39
C GLU A 131 5.17 12.04 18.65
#